data_AF-A0A2I1HMH7-F1
#
_entry.id   AF-A0A2I1HMH7-F1
#
_cell.length_a   1.000
_cell.length_b   1.000
_cell.length_c   1.000
_cell.angle_alpha   90.00
_cell.angle_beta   90.00
_cell.angle_gamma   90.00
#
_symmetry.space_group_name_H-M   'P 1'
#
loop_
_entity.id
_entity.type
_entity.pdbx_description
1 polymer ?
#
loop_
_entity_poly.entity_id
_entity_poly.type
_entity_poly.pdbx_seq_one_letter_code
_entity_poly.pdbx_strand_id
1 'polypeptide(L)'
;MSEQSENFSSRVFIHNYPTSSRVEAHYQSNGRLYSSYYNIISLGTYPVNPKLTQRSRKDTRQYPIPDINRSKWSVDSTKSSTAVANAFLEKIKWKNSAKLSGPRLFGFDIEPLYNIRLQIVIPTTKVDKRKRPLEDITSRSQQNKRFNSFGSDVQKAVNQLIVKHKLTNSSGQPIVYIRCIELDYKENQIYVKFKDSNPATTQTRLDAVVRVCDEALLCRDGYRHLAAVVPFLFREYLVADRRNEINKLINTQIPIEIFSIDREINDLSNINDNLDDHTSDILVIDHHEIGNGAFRSLLTLLNVLIPIWKSGEKPIIKLGDTLYIKLGGDGHNVGRKQNHVMITFCLLNEEDEVLKPSHQFSICLYIGKEKYEILANVGKIFASQLAELKNNGIIDNDGDYWPIEFYFSVSL
;
A
#
# COMPACT_ATOMS: atom_id res chain seq x y z
N MET A 1 36.67 -11.15 33.97
CA MET A 1 36.22 -12.25 34.84
C MET A 1 35.03 -12.91 34.19
N SER A 2 34.98 -14.25 34.24
CA SER A 2 34.02 -15.09 33.54
C SER A 2 32.58 -14.87 34.00
N GLU A 3 31.64 -15.14 33.10
CA GLU A 3 30.23 -15.35 33.45
C GLU A 3 30.07 -16.49 34.46
N GLN A 4 29.07 -16.40 35.33
CA GLN A 4 28.22 -17.56 35.58
C GLN A 4 26.82 -17.17 36.04
N SER A 5 25.84 -17.83 35.42
CA SER A 5 24.40 -17.65 35.57
C SER A 5 23.85 -18.30 36.84
N GLU A 6 22.96 -17.62 37.56
CA GLU A 6 22.17 -18.30 38.59
C GLU A 6 21.09 -19.20 37.96
N ASN A 7 21.10 -20.46 38.40
CA ASN A 7 20.34 -21.55 37.81
C ASN A 7 18.85 -21.52 38.19
N PHE A 8 17.97 -21.55 37.19
CA PHE A 8 16.69 -22.23 37.37
C PHE A 8 16.95 -23.74 37.39
N SER A 9 16.80 -24.36 38.56
CA SER A 9 17.03 -25.80 38.76
C SER A 9 16.19 -26.65 37.80
N SER A 10 16.84 -27.27 36.82
CA SER A 10 16.20 -28.15 35.84
C SER A 10 15.72 -29.44 36.51
N ARG A 11 14.43 -29.75 36.34
CA ARG A 11 13.84 -31.01 36.81
C ARG A 11 14.13 -32.13 35.80
N VAL A 12 14.70 -33.22 36.29
CA VAL A 12 14.89 -34.47 35.54
C VAL A 12 13.71 -35.38 35.85
N PHE A 13 13.05 -35.90 34.81
CA PHE A 13 11.89 -36.77 34.94
C PHE A 13 12.26 -38.19 34.48
N ILE A 14 11.97 -39.17 35.33
CA ILE A 14 12.21 -40.60 35.09
C ILE A 14 10.85 -41.27 35.01
N HIS A 15 10.55 -41.90 33.88
CA HIS A 15 9.29 -42.61 33.65
C HIS A 15 9.47 -43.84 32.77
N ASN A 16 8.61 -44.83 32.97
CA ASN A 16 8.49 -46.00 32.10
C ASN A 16 7.05 -46.18 31.59
N TYR A 17 6.44 -45.07 31.14
CA TYR A 17 5.12 -45.06 30.51
C TYR A 17 5.23 -45.63 29.07
N PRO A 18 4.27 -46.45 28.57
CA PRO A 18 2.96 -46.76 29.15
C PRO A 18 2.94 -47.89 30.18
N THR A 19 4.03 -48.65 30.33
CA THR A 19 4.13 -49.82 31.24
C THR A 19 3.96 -49.50 32.72
N SER A 20 4.22 -48.26 33.14
CA SER A 20 3.91 -47.77 34.49
C SER A 20 3.23 -46.40 34.41
N SER A 21 2.15 -46.24 35.16
CA SER A 21 1.47 -44.96 35.37
C SER A 21 2.25 -44.00 36.27
N ARG A 22 3.31 -44.45 36.96
CA ARG A 22 4.04 -43.64 37.94
C ARG A 22 5.27 -42.99 37.33
N VAL A 23 5.34 -41.66 37.42
CA VAL A 23 6.45 -40.79 37.00
C VAL A 23 7.12 -40.20 38.22
N GLU A 24 8.45 -40.18 38.22
CA GLU A 24 9.25 -39.60 39.29
C GLU A 24 10.02 -38.40 38.77
N ALA A 25 9.95 -37.27 39.48
CA ALA A 25 10.67 -36.04 39.14
C ALA A 25 11.69 -35.72 40.23
N HIS A 26 12.91 -35.43 39.81
CA HIS A 26 14.04 -35.09 40.66
C HIS A 26 14.53 -33.68 40.32
N TYR A 27 14.93 -32.91 41.34
CA TYR A 27 15.74 -31.72 41.15
C TYR A 27 16.67 -31.49 42.33
N GLN A 28 17.81 -30.84 42.05
CA GLN A 28 18.75 -30.44 43.09
C GLN A 28 18.65 -28.93 43.34
N SER A 29 18.51 -28.57 44.61
CA SER A 29 18.53 -27.19 45.07
C SER A 29 19.39 -27.11 46.33
N ASN A 30 20.34 -26.18 46.36
CA ASN A 30 21.29 -25.99 47.46
C ASN A 30 21.97 -27.30 47.94
N GLY A 31 22.43 -28.12 47.00
CA GLY A 31 23.13 -29.37 47.27
C GLY A 31 22.27 -30.53 47.78
N ARG A 32 20.94 -30.35 47.91
CA ARG A 32 20.00 -31.42 48.30
C ARG A 32 19.14 -31.85 47.12
N LEU A 33 18.99 -33.17 46.99
CA LEU A 33 18.12 -33.80 45.99
C LEU A 33 16.69 -33.91 46.54
N TYR A 34 15.71 -33.45 45.77
CA TYR A 34 14.30 -33.50 46.09
C TYR A 34 13.54 -34.28 45.03
N SER A 35 12.84 -35.33 45.47
CA SER A 35 12.09 -36.25 44.60
C SER A 35 10.57 -36.09 44.80
N SER A 36 9.79 -36.28 43.75
CA SER A 36 8.32 -36.15 43.76
C SER A 36 7.68 -37.15 42.80
N TYR A 37 6.63 -37.83 43.25
CA TYR A 37 5.94 -38.88 42.48
C TYR A 37 4.59 -38.41 41.97
N TYR A 38 4.29 -38.74 40.72
CA TYR A 38 3.06 -38.39 40.03
C TYR A 38 2.47 -39.63 39.37
N ASN A 39 1.17 -39.90 39.56
CA ASN A 39 0.48 -40.98 38.87
C ASN A 39 -0.30 -40.42 37.68
N ILE A 40 0.13 -40.76 36.47
CA ILE A 40 -0.59 -40.59 35.21
C ILE A 40 -1.77 -41.57 35.22
N ILE A 41 -2.96 -41.05 35.53
CA ILE A 41 -4.22 -41.77 35.31
C ILE A 41 -4.35 -41.96 33.79
N SER A 42 -4.67 -43.18 33.35
CA SER A 42 -4.75 -43.50 31.92
C SER A 42 -5.77 -42.61 31.19
N LEU A 43 -5.49 -42.32 29.93
CA LEU A 43 -6.35 -41.47 29.08
C LEU A 43 -7.66 -42.18 28.73
N GLY A 44 -8.60 -42.16 29.68
CA GLY A 44 -10.02 -42.38 29.41
C GLY A 44 -10.60 -41.24 28.59
N THR A 45 -11.55 -41.56 27.71
CA THR A 45 -12.13 -40.64 26.71
C THR A 45 -12.64 -39.34 27.33
N TYR A 46 -12.15 -38.19 26.84
CA TYR A 46 -12.57 -36.87 27.32
C TYR A 46 -14.06 -36.60 27.06
N PRO A 47 -14.83 -36.09 28.05
CA PRO A 47 -16.18 -35.63 27.83
C PRO A 47 -16.19 -34.30 27.05
N VAL A 48 -17.12 -34.20 26.10
CA VAL A 48 -17.07 -33.27 24.95
C VAL A 48 -17.34 -31.78 25.29
N ASN A 49 -17.32 -31.34 26.57
CA ASN A 49 -17.81 -29.99 26.94
C ASN A 49 -17.12 -29.31 28.16
N PRO A 50 -16.63 -28.05 28.05
CA PRO A 50 -15.94 -27.33 29.12
C PRO A 50 -16.85 -26.67 30.18
N LYS A 51 -16.29 -26.39 31.37
CA LYS A 51 -16.93 -25.64 32.46
C LYS A 51 -15.99 -24.59 33.05
N LEU A 52 -16.12 -23.34 32.61
CA LEU A 52 -15.44 -22.19 33.20
C LEU A 52 -16.03 -21.91 34.61
N THR A 53 -15.89 -22.82 35.58
CA THR A 53 -16.73 -22.99 36.80
C THR A 53 -18.19 -23.42 36.51
N GLN A 54 -19.11 -23.49 37.50
CA GLN A 54 -20.41 -24.20 37.40
C GLN A 54 -21.56 -23.64 38.28
N ARG A 55 -22.75 -23.28 37.78
CA ARG A 55 -23.02 -22.28 36.72
C ARG A 55 -23.75 -21.08 37.33
N SER A 56 -23.24 -19.85 37.20
CA SER A 56 -21.87 -19.37 37.52
C SER A 56 -20.69 -20.36 37.59
N ARG A 57 -19.96 -20.83 36.56
CA ARG A 57 -19.86 -20.78 35.08
C ARG A 57 -19.48 -19.45 34.46
N LYS A 58 -18.53 -18.80 35.13
CA LYS A 58 -17.40 -18.05 34.55
C LYS A 58 -16.26 -17.94 35.57
N ASP A 59 -15.05 -18.33 35.17
CA ASP A 59 -13.82 -17.69 35.62
C ASP A 59 -13.71 -16.33 34.92
N THR A 60 -14.61 -15.42 35.27
CA THR A 60 -14.17 -14.03 35.45
C THR A 60 -13.57 -13.98 36.83
N ARG A 61 -12.24 -14.03 36.90
CA ARG A 61 -11.38 -13.68 38.04
C ARG A 61 -12.04 -13.88 39.40
N GLN A 62 -11.61 -14.91 40.12
CA GLN A 62 -11.72 -14.90 41.57
C GLN A 62 -11.17 -13.57 42.12
N TYR A 63 -12.06 -12.75 42.68
CA TYR A 63 -11.68 -11.58 43.46
C TYR A 63 -11.68 -12.03 44.92
N PRO A 64 -10.54 -12.00 45.63
CA PRO A 64 -10.51 -12.36 47.04
C PRO A 64 -11.29 -11.32 47.86
N ILE A 65 -12.13 -11.79 48.78
CA ILE A 65 -12.82 -10.97 49.78
C ILE A 65 -12.40 -11.47 51.16
N PRO A 66 -11.72 -10.66 51.99
CA PRO A 66 -11.35 -11.04 53.35
C PRO A 66 -12.53 -11.00 54.33
N ASP A 67 -12.37 -11.73 55.41
CA ASP A 67 -13.34 -12.03 56.46
C ASP A 67 -13.83 -10.80 57.25
N ILE A 68 -15.13 -10.73 57.57
CA ILE A 68 -15.70 -9.69 58.46
C ILE A 68 -16.65 -10.31 59.48
N ASN A 69 -16.46 -9.86 60.72
CA ASN A 69 -16.84 -10.51 61.95
C ASN A 69 -18.24 -10.11 62.48
N ARG A 70 -18.73 -10.88 63.46
CA ARG A 70 -19.82 -10.61 64.42
C ARG A 70 -21.30 -10.87 64.03
N SER A 71 -21.71 -12.05 64.50
CA SER A 71 -23.01 -12.43 65.10
C SER A 71 -24.17 -12.91 64.22
N LYS A 72 -24.84 -14.04 64.53
CA LYS A 72 -24.36 -15.24 65.27
C LYS A 72 -25.18 -16.51 64.93
N TRP A 73 -25.43 -16.81 63.67
CA TRP A 73 -26.12 -18.06 63.28
C TRP A 73 -25.45 -18.76 62.11
N SER A 74 -25.05 -20.02 62.33
CA SER A 74 -24.67 -20.94 61.26
C SER A 74 -25.90 -21.73 60.80
N VAL A 75 -26.01 -21.89 59.48
CA VAL A 75 -26.92 -22.83 58.83
C VAL A 75 -26.13 -23.49 57.71
N ASP A 76 -25.97 -24.80 57.81
CA ASP A 76 -25.20 -25.62 56.88
C ASP A 76 -26.05 -26.77 56.34
N SER A 77 -25.66 -27.29 55.17
CA SER A 77 -26.31 -28.45 54.56
C SER A 77 -25.37 -29.10 53.56
N THR A 78 -25.13 -30.40 53.74
CA THR A 78 -24.37 -31.23 52.80
C THR A 78 -25.11 -31.52 51.50
N LYS A 79 -26.40 -31.13 51.39
CA LYS A 79 -27.26 -31.45 50.24
C LYS A 79 -27.17 -30.44 49.08
N SER A 80 -27.30 -29.14 49.35
CA SER A 80 -27.12 -28.07 48.35
C SER A 80 -27.18 -26.66 48.98
N SER A 81 -26.67 -25.65 48.28
CA SER A 81 -26.83 -24.23 48.65
C SER A 81 -28.30 -23.78 48.73
N THR A 82 -29.19 -24.38 47.91
CA THR A 82 -30.63 -24.17 47.99
C THR A 82 -31.24 -24.78 49.26
N ALA A 83 -30.73 -25.91 49.73
CA ALA A 83 -31.14 -26.45 51.04
C ALA A 83 -30.70 -25.52 52.19
N VAL A 84 -29.49 -24.97 52.14
CA VAL A 84 -29.02 -23.97 53.13
C VAL A 84 -29.91 -22.72 53.13
N ALA A 85 -30.24 -22.17 51.96
CA ALA A 85 -31.08 -20.97 51.86
C ALA A 85 -32.48 -21.18 52.44
N ASN A 86 -33.12 -22.32 52.17
CA ASN A 86 -34.46 -22.60 52.70
C ASN A 86 -34.42 -22.90 54.21
N ALA A 87 -33.43 -23.66 54.68
CA ALA A 87 -33.22 -23.87 56.11
C ALA A 87 -32.95 -22.55 56.85
N PHE A 88 -32.27 -21.57 56.23
CA PHE A 88 -32.09 -20.23 56.78
C PHE A 88 -33.40 -19.45 56.85
N LEU A 89 -34.20 -19.46 55.78
CA LEU A 89 -35.50 -18.77 55.70
C LEU A 89 -36.54 -19.31 56.70
N GLU A 90 -36.59 -20.63 56.90
CA GLU A 90 -37.40 -21.28 57.94
C GLU A 90 -36.97 -20.82 59.35
N LYS A 91 -35.65 -20.77 59.60
CA LYS A 91 -35.07 -20.42 60.91
C LYS A 91 -35.30 -18.96 61.31
N ILE A 92 -35.42 -18.05 60.33
CA ILE A 92 -35.84 -16.64 60.55
C ILE A 92 -37.36 -16.44 60.48
N LYS A 93 -38.16 -17.52 60.38
CA LYS A 93 -39.63 -17.52 60.32
C LYS A 93 -40.22 -16.66 59.19
N TRP A 94 -39.57 -16.67 58.02
CA TRP A 94 -40.04 -15.93 56.85
C TRP A 94 -41.38 -16.49 56.34
N LYS A 95 -42.45 -15.67 56.29
CA LYS A 95 -43.84 -16.13 56.10
C LYS A 95 -44.27 -16.53 54.67
N ASN A 96 -43.34 -16.77 53.74
CA ASN A 96 -43.67 -17.23 52.38
C ASN A 96 -43.36 -18.73 52.23
N SER A 97 -44.32 -19.48 51.69
CA SER A 97 -44.24 -20.94 51.50
C SER A 97 -43.43 -21.39 50.28
N ALA A 98 -42.90 -20.47 49.47
CA ALA A 98 -42.15 -20.76 48.26
C ALA A 98 -40.66 -20.97 48.54
N LYS A 99 -40.12 -22.11 48.09
CA LYS A 99 -38.69 -22.44 48.23
C LYS A 99 -37.82 -21.47 47.42
N LEU A 100 -36.87 -20.80 48.07
CA LEU A 100 -35.95 -19.86 47.43
C LEU A 100 -34.67 -20.55 46.96
N SER A 101 -34.14 -20.13 45.80
CA SER A 101 -32.90 -20.66 45.23
C SER A 101 -31.65 -20.13 45.96
N GLY A 102 -30.74 -21.01 46.35
CA GLY A 102 -29.53 -20.66 47.10
C GLY A 102 -28.59 -19.69 46.37
N PRO A 103 -28.23 -19.94 45.10
CA PRO A 103 -27.44 -19.00 44.29
C PRO A 103 -28.04 -17.59 44.20
N ARG A 104 -29.38 -17.46 44.27
CA ARG A 104 -30.09 -16.18 44.22
C ARG A 104 -30.05 -15.41 45.54
N LEU A 105 -30.05 -16.12 46.68
CA LEU A 105 -29.92 -15.51 48.01
C LEU A 105 -28.47 -15.13 48.34
N PHE A 106 -27.50 -15.96 47.94
CA PHE A 106 -26.08 -15.79 48.27
C PHE A 106 -25.25 -15.09 47.18
N GLY A 107 -25.90 -14.40 46.23
CA GLY A 107 -25.25 -13.41 45.36
C GLY A 107 -24.30 -13.95 44.28
N PHE A 108 -24.45 -15.20 43.83
CA PHE A 108 -23.57 -15.79 42.80
C PHE A 108 -23.93 -15.42 41.35
N ASP A 109 -24.74 -14.38 41.15
CA ASP A 109 -25.17 -13.93 39.82
C ASP A 109 -24.17 -12.90 39.26
N ILE A 110 -23.33 -13.34 38.31
CA ILE A 110 -22.14 -12.62 37.83
C ILE A 110 -22.53 -11.52 36.81
N GLU A 111 -23.71 -11.64 36.19
CA GLU A 111 -24.13 -10.85 35.03
C GLU A 111 -24.46 -9.38 35.35
N PRO A 112 -25.18 -9.04 36.44
CA PRO A 112 -25.37 -7.64 36.86
C PRO A 112 -24.05 -6.94 37.22
N LEU A 113 -23.13 -7.66 37.88
CA LEU A 113 -21.80 -7.17 38.28
C LEU A 113 -20.90 -6.85 37.08
N TYR A 114 -21.04 -7.59 35.98
CA TYR A 114 -20.35 -7.30 34.72
C TYR A 114 -20.87 -6.00 34.08
N ASN A 115 -22.19 -5.81 34.02
CA ASN A 115 -22.81 -4.64 33.41
C ASN A 115 -22.52 -3.34 34.19
N ILE A 116 -22.54 -3.37 35.52
CA ILE A 116 -22.18 -2.22 36.36
C ILE A 116 -20.71 -1.81 36.15
N ARG A 117 -19.79 -2.79 35.98
CA ARG A 117 -18.37 -2.52 35.70
C ARG A 117 -18.11 -1.90 34.33
N LEU A 118 -19.00 -2.10 33.35
CA LEU A 118 -18.94 -1.40 32.07
C LEU A 118 -19.41 0.07 32.18
N GLN A 119 -20.36 0.36 33.06
CA GLN A 119 -20.93 1.71 33.24
C GLN A 119 -20.02 2.64 34.07
N ILE A 120 -19.20 2.10 34.98
CA ILE A 120 -18.32 2.89 35.88
C ILE A 120 -17.06 3.45 35.19
N VAL A 121 -16.83 3.15 33.90
CA VAL A 121 -15.65 3.67 33.16
C VAL A 121 -15.84 5.15 32.77
N ILE A 122 -15.65 6.03 33.74
CA ILE A 122 -15.08 7.36 33.48
C ILE A 122 -13.74 7.11 32.75
N PRO A 123 -13.46 7.75 31.59
CA PRO A 123 -12.30 7.44 30.77
C PRO A 123 -11.00 7.99 31.35
N THR A 124 -10.59 7.45 32.50
CA THR A 124 -9.20 7.54 32.96
C THR A 124 -8.38 6.59 32.08
N THR A 125 -7.58 7.18 31.19
CA THR A 125 -6.65 6.48 30.31
C THR A 125 -5.65 5.69 31.14
N LYS A 126 -5.90 4.39 31.32
CA LYS A 126 -4.94 3.47 31.94
C LYS A 126 -3.67 3.44 31.09
N VAL A 127 -2.65 4.18 31.54
CA VAL A 127 -1.30 4.12 30.97
C VAL A 127 -0.85 2.67 30.98
N ASP A 128 -0.63 2.11 29.79
CA ASP A 128 -0.14 0.75 29.63
C ASP A 128 1.30 0.68 30.13
N LYS A 129 1.48 0.20 31.37
CA LYS A 129 2.79 0.10 32.05
C LYS A 129 3.81 -0.78 31.30
N ARG A 130 3.41 -1.50 30.24
CA ARG A 130 4.31 -2.25 29.35
C ARG A 130 4.93 -1.37 28.25
N LYS A 131 4.32 -0.23 27.94
CA LYS A 131 4.85 0.75 26.97
C LYS A 131 5.83 1.67 27.69
N ARG A 132 7.12 1.55 27.37
CA ARG A 132 8.11 2.56 27.76
C ARG A 132 7.71 3.95 27.20
N PRO A 133 7.99 5.05 27.94
CA PRO A 133 7.98 6.42 27.45
C PRO A 133 8.54 6.56 26.03
N LEU A 134 8.04 7.55 25.27
CA LEU A 134 8.51 7.80 23.90
C LEU A 134 9.96 8.32 23.88
N GLU A 135 10.37 9.04 24.93
CA GLU A 135 11.71 9.59 25.10
C GLU A 135 12.79 8.50 25.21
N ASP A 136 12.47 7.38 25.87
CA ASP A 136 13.34 6.20 26.00
C ASP A 136 13.56 5.44 24.68
N ILE A 137 12.81 5.77 23.62
CA ILE A 137 12.86 5.08 22.33
C ILE A 137 13.84 5.83 21.41
N THR A 138 15.06 5.32 21.30
CA THR A 138 16.10 5.90 20.44
C THR A 138 15.87 5.64 18.94
N SER A 139 15.21 4.54 18.58
CA SER A 139 14.99 4.15 17.19
C SER A 139 13.80 4.88 16.55
N ARG A 140 14.05 5.68 15.49
CA ARG A 140 13.01 6.31 14.66
C ARG A 140 11.95 5.32 14.16
N SER A 141 12.33 4.09 13.82
CA SER A 141 11.37 3.04 13.40
C SER A 141 10.40 2.64 14.52
N GLN A 142 10.90 2.53 15.75
CA GLN A 142 10.07 2.23 16.92
C GLN A 142 9.18 3.43 17.32
N GLN A 143 9.70 4.66 17.21
CA GLN A 143 8.90 5.88 17.38
C GLN A 143 7.75 5.93 16.35
N ASN A 144 8.04 5.72 15.06
CA ASN A 144 7.02 5.69 14.00
C ASN A 144 5.94 4.62 14.25
N LYS A 145 6.31 3.43 14.76
CA LYS A 145 5.33 2.41 15.18
C LYS A 145 4.43 2.89 16.34
N ARG A 146 4.96 3.70 17.28
CA ARG A 146 4.16 4.31 18.35
C ARG A 146 3.17 5.34 17.79
N PHE A 147 3.61 6.23 16.90
CA PHE A 147 2.74 7.23 16.26
C PHE A 147 1.65 6.61 15.39
N ASN A 148 1.97 5.56 14.61
CA ASN A 148 0.97 4.82 13.83
C ASN A 148 -0.08 4.12 14.73
N SER A 149 0.35 3.55 15.86
CA SER A 149 -0.59 3.00 16.86
C SER A 149 -1.50 4.09 17.43
N PHE A 150 -0.95 5.25 17.78
CA PHE A 150 -1.72 6.40 18.27
C PHE A 150 -2.74 6.88 17.23
N GLY A 151 -2.33 7.08 15.98
CA GLY A 151 -3.24 7.48 14.90
C GLY A 151 -4.37 6.48 14.65
N SER A 152 -4.09 5.16 14.74
CA SER A 152 -5.14 4.14 14.64
C SER A 152 -6.20 4.28 15.74
N ASP A 153 -5.81 4.63 16.96
CA ASP A 153 -6.73 4.83 18.08
C ASP A 153 -7.49 6.17 17.98
N VAL A 154 -6.82 7.24 17.52
CA VAL A 154 -7.47 8.53 17.19
C VAL A 154 -8.52 8.36 16.09
N GLN A 155 -8.22 7.61 15.02
CA GLN A 155 -9.17 7.35 13.93
C GLN A 155 -10.43 6.63 14.46
N LYS A 156 -10.30 5.65 15.36
CA LYS A 156 -11.45 4.97 15.98
C LYS A 156 -12.30 5.94 16.79
N ALA A 157 -11.67 6.77 17.62
CA ALA A 157 -12.37 7.75 18.45
C ALA A 157 -13.10 8.80 17.60
N VAL A 158 -12.46 9.33 16.55
CA VAL A 158 -13.07 10.32 15.67
C VAL A 158 -14.15 9.70 14.78
N ASN A 159 -14.02 8.45 14.33
CA ASN A 159 -15.11 7.74 13.64
C ASN A 159 -16.37 7.62 14.51
N GLN A 160 -16.23 7.38 15.82
CA GLN A 160 -17.36 7.38 16.75
C GLN A 160 -17.98 8.79 16.90
N LEU A 161 -17.15 9.83 16.94
CA LEU A 161 -17.63 11.22 16.98
C LEU A 161 -18.34 11.62 15.68
N ILE A 162 -17.83 11.23 14.51
CA ILE A 162 -18.47 11.46 13.20
C ILE A 162 -19.91 10.94 13.19
N VAL A 163 -20.13 9.70 13.64
CA VAL A 163 -21.48 9.11 13.76
C VAL A 163 -22.30 9.83 14.82
N LYS A 164 -21.76 10.07 16.03
CA LYS A 164 -22.44 10.75 17.13
C LYS A 164 -22.94 12.16 16.74
N HIS A 165 -22.17 12.88 15.95
CA HIS A 165 -22.47 14.24 15.50
C HIS A 165 -23.16 14.30 14.13
N LYS A 166 -23.66 13.17 13.60
CA LYS A 166 -24.38 13.08 12.31
C LYS A 166 -23.61 13.65 11.13
N LEU A 167 -22.27 13.51 11.12
CA LEU A 167 -21.41 13.87 10.00
C LEU A 167 -21.42 12.76 8.93
N THR A 168 -22.64 12.35 8.56
CA THR A 168 -22.97 11.17 7.75
C THR A 168 -24.02 11.52 6.71
N ASN A 169 -24.06 10.79 5.60
CA ASN A 169 -25.14 10.90 4.61
C ASN A 169 -26.46 10.29 5.13
N SER A 170 -27.50 10.31 4.30
CA SER A 170 -28.82 9.74 4.58
C SER A 170 -28.82 8.22 4.84
N SER A 171 -27.81 7.48 4.37
CA SER A 171 -27.62 6.05 4.66
C SER A 171 -26.72 5.78 5.89
N GLY A 172 -26.33 6.82 6.65
CA GLY A 172 -25.53 6.70 7.87
C GLY A 172 -24.04 6.47 7.62
N GLN A 173 -23.56 6.54 6.38
CA GLN A 173 -22.13 6.46 6.05
C GLN A 173 -21.45 7.81 6.31
N PRO A 174 -20.22 7.84 6.86
CA PRO A 174 -19.42 9.05 6.98
C PRO A 174 -19.30 9.83 5.67
N ILE A 175 -19.41 11.16 5.74
CA ILE A 175 -19.08 12.07 4.62
C ILE A 175 -17.80 12.88 4.88
N VAL A 176 -17.20 12.72 6.06
CA VAL A 176 -15.98 13.42 6.51
C VAL A 176 -14.99 12.39 7.04
N TYR A 177 -13.71 12.61 6.79
CA TYR A 177 -12.62 11.69 7.16
C TYR A 177 -11.39 12.48 7.61
N ILE A 178 -10.65 11.96 8.60
CA ILE A 178 -9.33 12.50 8.94
C ILE A 178 -8.37 12.20 7.79
N ARG A 179 -7.64 13.21 7.32
CA ARG A 179 -6.55 13.04 6.34
C ARG A 179 -5.18 12.92 6.99
N CYS A 180 -4.90 13.72 8.02
CA CYS A 180 -3.64 13.71 8.74
C CYS A 180 -3.83 14.15 10.20
N ILE A 181 -2.92 13.72 11.07
CA ILE A 181 -2.68 14.32 12.38
C ILE A 181 -1.24 14.86 12.36
N GLU A 182 -1.08 16.13 12.69
CA GLU A 182 0.19 16.82 12.88
C GLU A 182 0.47 16.95 14.38
N LEU A 183 1.71 16.68 14.80
CA LEU A 183 2.17 16.71 16.19
C LEU A 183 3.59 17.29 16.25
N ASP A 184 3.83 18.25 17.14
CA ASP A 184 5.19 18.67 17.46
C ASP A 184 5.83 17.69 18.44
N TYR A 185 7.07 17.28 18.16
CA TYR A 185 7.88 16.46 19.05
C TYR A 185 9.36 16.87 18.98
N LYS A 186 9.82 17.52 20.06
CA LYS A 186 11.11 18.25 20.07
C LYS A 186 11.08 19.30 18.94
N GLU A 187 12.20 19.51 18.26
CA GLU A 187 12.34 20.44 17.13
C GLU A 187 11.82 19.86 15.79
N ASN A 188 10.95 18.85 15.81
CA ASN A 188 10.46 18.17 14.60
C ASN A 188 8.93 18.07 14.58
N GLN A 189 8.34 18.31 13.42
CA GLN A 189 6.93 18.05 13.14
C GLN A 189 6.72 16.59 12.70
N ILE A 190 5.69 15.95 13.22
CA ILE A 190 5.38 14.53 13.00
C ILE A 190 3.98 14.39 12.41
N TYR A 191 3.91 13.66 11.29
CA TYR A 191 2.71 13.55 10.48
C TYR A 191 2.24 12.11 10.39
N VAL A 192 1.08 11.82 10.97
CA VAL A 192 0.38 10.55 10.80
C VAL A 192 -0.64 10.72 9.70
N LYS A 193 -0.29 10.30 8.48
CA LYS A 193 -1.21 10.33 7.33
C LYS A 193 -2.17 9.14 7.37
N PHE A 194 -3.42 9.39 7.02
CA PHE A 194 -4.43 8.35 6.79
C PHE A 194 -4.58 8.11 5.28
N LYS A 195 -5.06 6.92 4.90
CA LYS A 195 -5.17 6.56 3.49
C LYS A 195 -6.27 7.40 2.82
N ASP A 196 -5.96 8.03 1.69
CA ASP A 196 -6.95 8.73 0.87
C ASP A 196 -8.10 7.78 0.50
N SER A 197 -9.34 8.26 0.65
CA SER A 197 -10.56 7.44 0.57
C SER A 197 -10.96 7.05 -0.85
N ASN A 198 -10.42 7.73 -1.87
CA ASN A 198 -10.78 7.52 -3.28
C ASN A 198 -9.52 7.28 -4.14
N PRO A 199 -9.32 6.07 -4.69
CA PRO A 199 -8.14 5.73 -5.48
C PRO A 199 -8.04 6.54 -6.78
N ALA A 200 -9.15 6.91 -7.42
CA ALA A 200 -9.13 7.74 -8.63
C ALA A 200 -8.52 9.12 -8.36
N THR A 201 -8.92 9.77 -7.26
CA THR A 201 -8.32 11.06 -6.85
C THR A 201 -6.84 10.92 -6.44
N THR A 202 -6.40 9.71 -6.07
CA THR A 202 -4.99 9.45 -5.75
C THR A 202 -4.16 9.38 -7.02
N GLN A 203 -4.64 8.71 -8.07
CA GLN A 203 -3.98 8.66 -9.38
C GLN A 203 -3.87 10.05 -10.01
N THR A 204 -4.96 10.83 -10.09
CA THR A 204 -4.91 12.20 -10.65
C THR A 204 -3.89 13.10 -9.94
N ARG A 205 -3.77 12.97 -8.61
CA ARG A 205 -2.75 13.72 -7.84
C ARG A 205 -1.33 13.21 -8.10
N LEU A 206 -1.13 11.89 -8.26
CA LEU A 206 0.17 11.31 -8.62
C LEU A 206 0.59 11.76 -10.03
N ASP A 207 -0.34 11.75 -10.99
CA ASP A 207 -0.12 12.20 -12.37
C ASP A 207 0.31 13.67 -12.41
N ALA A 208 -0.39 14.53 -11.65
CA ALA A 208 -0.01 15.94 -11.49
C ALA A 208 1.38 16.11 -10.87
N VAL A 209 1.77 15.26 -9.91
CA VAL A 209 3.11 15.30 -9.30
C VAL A 209 4.18 14.81 -10.28
N VAL A 210 3.94 13.74 -11.04
CA VAL A 210 4.88 13.28 -12.09
C VAL A 210 5.07 14.39 -13.13
N ARG A 211 3.96 14.99 -13.62
CA ARG A 211 4.00 16.12 -14.56
C ARG A 211 4.82 17.29 -14.03
N VAL A 212 4.58 17.75 -12.80
CA VAL A 212 5.36 18.86 -12.20
C VAL A 212 6.84 18.50 -12.06
N CYS A 213 7.17 17.25 -11.71
CA CYS A 213 8.56 16.81 -11.65
C CYS A 213 9.25 16.87 -13.02
N ASP A 214 8.56 16.48 -14.10
CA ASP A 214 9.12 16.50 -15.45
C ASP A 214 9.18 17.91 -16.06
N GLU A 215 8.12 18.71 -15.90
CA GLU A 215 8.09 20.13 -16.35
C GLU A 215 9.13 21.00 -15.63
N ALA A 216 9.33 20.79 -14.33
CA ALA A 216 10.32 21.52 -13.53
C ALA A 216 11.73 20.91 -13.55
N LEU A 217 11.95 19.83 -14.32
CA LEU A 217 13.20 19.05 -14.37
C LEU A 217 13.71 18.62 -12.98
N LEU A 218 12.78 18.35 -12.06
CA LEU A 218 13.07 18.07 -10.65
C LEU A 218 13.65 16.67 -10.51
N CYS A 219 14.94 16.60 -10.20
CA CYS A 219 15.63 15.32 -10.06
C CYS A 219 15.05 14.47 -8.89
N ARG A 220 15.19 13.15 -9.02
CA ARG A 220 14.72 12.15 -8.04
C ARG A 220 15.13 12.47 -6.60
N ASP A 221 16.41 12.82 -6.40
CA ASP A 221 16.92 13.19 -5.08
C ASP A 221 16.34 14.53 -4.60
N GLY A 222 16.16 15.52 -5.48
CA GLY A 222 15.52 16.79 -5.16
C GLY A 222 14.09 16.60 -4.66
N TYR A 223 13.28 15.84 -5.41
CA TYR A 223 11.93 15.47 -4.97
C TYR A 223 11.94 14.68 -3.66
N ARG A 224 12.90 13.77 -3.44
CA ARG A 224 13.01 13.00 -2.19
C ARG A 224 13.26 13.92 -0.98
N HIS A 225 14.09 14.96 -1.11
CA HIS A 225 14.29 15.94 -0.04
C HIS A 225 13.04 16.81 0.17
N LEU A 226 12.40 17.27 -0.90
CA LEU A 226 11.15 18.04 -0.82
C LEU A 226 10.04 17.24 -0.11
N ALA A 227 9.82 15.98 -0.50
CA ALA A 227 8.85 15.07 0.12
C ALA A 227 9.27 14.51 1.49
N ALA A 228 10.45 14.87 1.99
CA ALA A 228 10.86 14.62 3.38
C ALA A 228 10.40 15.76 4.30
N VAL A 229 10.43 17.01 3.83
CA VAL A 229 9.98 18.21 4.56
C VAL A 229 8.48 18.44 4.37
N VAL A 230 7.96 18.28 3.15
CA VAL A 230 6.57 18.58 2.81
C VAL A 230 5.67 17.35 3.06
N PRO A 231 4.81 17.36 4.08
CA PRO A 231 4.19 16.12 4.59
C PRO A 231 2.94 15.69 3.84
N PHE A 232 2.40 16.51 2.94
CA PHE A 232 1.27 16.16 2.08
C PHE A 232 1.70 15.57 0.73
N LEU A 233 2.98 15.66 0.36
CA LEU A 233 3.51 15.05 -0.87
C LEU A 233 3.54 13.51 -0.79
N PHE A 234 3.43 12.87 -1.96
CA PHE A 234 3.66 11.44 -2.09
C PHE A 234 5.12 11.09 -1.79
N ARG A 235 5.37 9.87 -1.35
CA ARG A 235 6.74 9.38 -1.21
C ARG A 235 7.32 9.14 -2.59
N GLU A 236 8.60 9.43 -2.76
CA GLU A 236 9.34 9.32 -4.01
C GLU A 236 9.08 8.00 -4.76
N TYR A 237 9.10 6.86 -4.05
CA TYR A 237 8.83 5.56 -4.68
C TYR A 237 7.45 5.47 -5.35
N LEU A 238 6.39 6.08 -4.80
CA LEU A 238 5.06 6.09 -5.43
C LEU A 238 5.04 6.91 -6.72
N VAL A 239 5.84 7.97 -6.78
CA VAL A 239 6.00 8.81 -7.97
C VAL A 239 6.82 8.08 -9.02
N ALA A 240 7.87 7.36 -8.61
CA ALA A 240 8.66 6.50 -9.50
C ALA A 240 7.84 5.30 -10.03
N ASP A 241 7.07 4.62 -9.19
CA ASP A 241 6.18 3.53 -9.59
C ASP A 241 5.16 4.05 -10.62
N ARG A 242 4.52 5.20 -10.36
CA ARG A 242 3.58 5.81 -11.31
C ARG A 242 4.25 6.25 -12.61
N ARG A 243 5.46 6.81 -12.56
CA ARG A 243 6.25 7.11 -13.76
C ARG A 243 6.55 5.86 -14.58
N ASN A 244 6.85 4.74 -13.93
CA ASN A 244 7.07 3.46 -14.61
C ASN A 244 5.78 2.92 -15.25
N GLU A 245 4.61 3.08 -14.62
CA GLU A 245 3.31 2.79 -15.24
C GLU A 245 3.06 3.65 -16.48
N ILE A 246 3.29 4.96 -16.39
CA ILE A 246 3.13 5.90 -17.50
C ILE A 246 4.08 5.54 -18.65
N ASN A 247 5.35 5.25 -18.37
CA ASN A 247 6.32 4.81 -19.37
C ASN A 247 5.87 3.53 -20.09
N LYS A 248 5.28 2.55 -19.38
CA LYS A 248 4.71 1.34 -20.00
C LYS A 248 3.57 1.69 -20.95
N LEU A 249 2.63 2.54 -20.51
CA LEU A 249 1.50 2.98 -21.34
C LEU A 249 1.98 3.73 -22.59
N ILE A 250 2.97 4.62 -22.44
CA ILE A 250 3.60 5.34 -23.57
C ILE A 250 4.26 4.35 -24.54
N ASN A 251 4.99 3.35 -24.04
CA ASN A 251 5.62 2.35 -24.91
C ASN A 251 4.60 1.47 -25.65
N THR A 252 3.42 1.21 -25.07
CA THR A 252 2.32 0.50 -25.75
C THR A 252 1.64 1.37 -26.81
N GLN A 253 1.43 2.67 -26.54
CA GLN A 253 0.73 3.57 -27.47
C GLN A 253 1.64 4.10 -28.58
N ILE A 254 2.91 4.36 -28.26
CA ILE A 254 3.92 4.95 -29.14
C ILE A 254 5.21 4.15 -28.94
N PRO A 255 5.33 2.94 -29.51
CA PRO A 255 6.54 2.14 -29.40
C PRO A 255 7.75 2.89 -29.96
N ILE A 256 8.91 2.59 -29.38
CA ILE A 256 10.21 2.99 -29.91
C ILE A 256 10.82 1.74 -30.52
N GLU A 257 11.07 1.78 -31.81
CA GLU A 257 11.70 0.70 -32.56
C GLU A 257 13.21 0.97 -32.68
N ILE A 258 14.02 -0.09 -32.65
CA ILE A 258 15.48 -0.03 -32.70
C ILE A 258 15.94 -0.57 -34.06
N PHE A 259 16.91 0.07 -34.69
CA PHE A 259 17.45 -0.34 -35.99
C PHE A 259 18.97 -0.22 -36.06
N SER A 260 19.58 -1.00 -36.96
CA SER A 260 21.02 -0.94 -37.24
C SER A 260 21.25 -0.34 -38.62
N ILE A 261 21.95 0.80 -38.66
CA ILE A 261 22.31 1.52 -39.91
C ILE A 261 23.06 0.61 -40.90
N ASP A 262 23.87 -0.31 -40.35
CA ASP A 262 24.83 -1.13 -41.11
C ASP A 262 24.27 -2.49 -41.56
N ARG A 263 23.06 -2.89 -41.12
CA ARG A 263 22.33 -4.01 -41.74
C ARG A 263 21.65 -3.47 -43.00
N GLU A 264 21.92 -4.06 -44.17
CA GLU A 264 21.17 -3.73 -45.38
C GLU A 264 19.67 -3.96 -45.13
N ILE A 265 18.87 -2.93 -45.40
CA ILE A 265 17.43 -2.88 -45.12
C ILE A 265 16.66 -3.68 -46.19
N ASN A 266 16.95 -4.99 -46.27
CA ASN A 266 16.23 -5.96 -47.12
C ASN A 266 15.30 -6.87 -46.30
N ASP A 267 15.48 -6.95 -44.97
CA ASP A 267 14.66 -7.82 -44.09
C ASP A 267 13.47 -7.09 -43.41
N LEU A 268 13.45 -5.76 -43.40
CA LEU A 268 12.42 -4.96 -42.70
C LEU A 268 11.03 -5.00 -43.38
N SER A 269 10.92 -5.44 -44.63
CA SER A 269 9.62 -5.61 -45.31
C SER A 269 8.77 -6.75 -44.75
N ASN A 270 9.33 -7.60 -43.88
CA ASN A 270 8.66 -8.79 -43.34
C ASN A 270 8.16 -8.66 -41.89
N ILE A 271 8.31 -7.49 -41.24
CA ILE A 271 7.92 -7.31 -39.82
C ILE A 271 6.38 -7.24 -39.64
N ASN A 272 5.61 -6.98 -40.70
CA ASN A 272 4.20 -6.59 -40.58
C ASN A 272 3.20 -7.73 -40.29
N ASP A 273 3.62 -9.01 -40.29
CA ASP A 273 2.69 -10.16 -40.34
C ASP A 273 2.72 -11.14 -39.15
N ASN A 274 3.49 -10.89 -38.07
CA ASN A 274 3.43 -11.73 -36.86
C ASN A 274 3.58 -10.93 -35.54
N LEU A 275 2.53 -10.24 -35.13
CA LEU A 275 2.26 -10.02 -33.71
C LEU A 275 1.50 -11.23 -33.17
N ASP A 276 2.24 -12.28 -32.78
CA ASP A 276 1.66 -13.35 -31.97
C ASP A 276 1.77 -12.99 -30.48
N ASP A 277 0.78 -13.40 -29.70
CA ASP A 277 0.65 -13.05 -28.28
C ASP A 277 1.76 -13.75 -27.44
N HIS A 278 2.01 -13.21 -26.24
CA HIS A 278 2.84 -13.78 -25.17
C HIS A 278 4.37 -13.59 -25.24
N THR A 279 4.86 -12.38 -24.93
CA THR A 279 5.83 -12.24 -23.81
C THR A 279 5.83 -10.83 -23.22
N SER A 280 5.13 -10.66 -22.10
CA SER A 280 5.18 -9.45 -21.28
C SER A 280 6.36 -9.48 -20.30
N ASP A 281 7.55 -9.77 -20.82
CA ASP A 281 8.78 -9.58 -20.05
C ASP A 281 9.29 -8.14 -20.19
N ILE A 282 9.80 -7.63 -19.08
CA ILE A 282 10.43 -6.32 -19.00
C ILE A 282 11.58 -6.30 -20.01
N LEU A 283 11.62 -5.28 -20.88
CA LEU A 283 12.79 -4.98 -21.71
C LEU A 283 13.99 -4.60 -20.83
N VAL A 284 14.60 -5.62 -20.24
CA VAL A 284 16.03 -5.67 -20.02
C VAL A 284 16.62 -5.50 -21.41
N ILE A 285 17.28 -4.35 -21.63
CA ILE A 285 18.04 -4.11 -22.85
C ILE A 285 19.18 -5.14 -22.83
N ASP A 286 18.99 -6.30 -23.45
CA ASP A 286 20.07 -7.26 -23.62
C ASP A 286 21.16 -6.58 -24.46
N HIS A 287 22.37 -6.53 -23.94
CA HIS A 287 23.46 -5.69 -24.46
C HIS A 287 24.03 -6.21 -25.80
N HIS A 288 23.39 -7.19 -26.44
CA HIS A 288 23.89 -7.90 -27.61
C HIS A 288 23.23 -7.53 -28.95
N GLU A 289 22.11 -6.80 -28.96
CA GLU A 289 21.54 -6.18 -30.19
C GLU A 289 21.23 -4.69 -29.98
N ILE A 290 22.23 -3.91 -29.55
CA ILE A 290 22.14 -2.45 -29.54
C ILE A 290 22.21 -1.96 -31.00
N GLY A 291 21.04 -1.67 -31.58
CA GLY A 291 20.97 -0.97 -32.86
C GLY A 291 21.57 0.43 -32.79
N ASN A 292 22.24 0.86 -33.85
CA ASN A 292 22.89 2.16 -33.94
C ASN A 292 21.91 3.34 -34.04
N GLY A 293 20.60 3.09 -34.11
CA GLY A 293 19.56 4.11 -34.02
C GLY A 293 18.22 3.59 -33.47
N ALA A 294 17.35 4.54 -33.15
CA ALA A 294 15.98 4.29 -32.70
C ALA A 294 15.02 5.26 -33.41
N PHE A 295 13.79 4.81 -33.65
CA PHE A 295 12.74 5.61 -34.28
C PHE A 295 11.36 5.39 -33.67
N ARG A 296 10.42 6.24 -34.06
CA ARG A 296 8.98 6.12 -33.80
C ARG A 296 8.23 6.31 -35.11
N SER A 297 7.20 5.50 -35.33
CA SER A 297 6.23 5.67 -36.42
C SER A 297 5.59 7.06 -36.38
N LEU A 298 5.67 7.80 -37.50
CA LEU A 298 5.02 9.11 -37.66
C LEU A 298 3.48 8.97 -37.63
N LEU A 299 2.93 7.93 -38.25
CA LEU A 299 1.49 7.62 -38.19
C LEU A 299 1.01 7.49 -36.73
N THR A 300 1.78 6.76 -35.91
CA THR A 300 1.46 6.54 -34.49
C THR A 300 1.54 7.83 -33.67
N LEU A 301 2.51 8.71 -33.98
CA LEU A 301 2.61 10.04 -33.35
C LEU A 301 1.45 10.94 -33.77
N LEU A 302 1.07 10.96 -35.05
CA LEU A 302 -0.08 11.75 -35.53
C LEU A 302 -1.40 11.30 -34.89
N ASN A 303 -1.63 10.00 -34.74
CA ASN A 303 -2.80 9.45 -34.04
C ASN A 303 -2.93 9.91 -32.59
N VAL A 304 -1.83 10.27 -31.92
CA VAL A 304 -1.83 10.83 -30.56
C VAL A 304 -1.90 12.36 -30.56
N LEU A 305 -1.30 13.04 -31.54
CA LEU A 305 -1.21 14.49 -31.59
C LEU A 305 -2.45 15.17 -32.20
N ILE A 306 -3.11 14.57 -33.20
CA ILE A 306 -4.33 15.13 -33.82
C ILE A 306 -5.44 15.38 -32.77
N PRO A 307 -5.77 14.44 -31.86
CA PRO A 307 -6.70 14.70 -30.76
C PRO A 307 -6.31 15.89 -29.88
N ILE A 308 -5.02 16.17 -29.71
CA ILE A 308 -4.53 17.31 -28.91
C ILE A 308 -4.73 18.61 -29.70
N TRP A 309 -4.28 18.65 -30.96
CA TRP A 309 -4.38 19.83 -31.83
C TRP A 309 -5.82 20.24 -32.16
N LYS A 310 -6.77 19.29 -32.23
CA LYS A 310 -8.20 19.57 -32.42
C LYS A 310 -8.95 19.91 -31.12
N SER A 311 -8.29 19.80 -29.95
CA SER A 311 -8.90 20.06 -28.64
C SER A 311 -8.63 21.47 -28.12
N GLY A 312 -9.51 21.94 -27.23
CA GLY A 312 -9.38 23.23 -26.53
C GLY A 312 -10.27 24.35 -27.09
N GLU A 313 -10.22 25.52 -26.44
CA GLU A 313 -11.04 26.70 -26.83
C GLU A 313 -10.61 27.33 -28.16
N LYS A 314 -9.35 27.10 -28.54
CA LYS A 314 -8.74 27.55 -29.81
C LYS A 314 -7.99 26.36 -30.42
N PRO A 315 -8.68 25.48 -31.17
CA PRO A 315 -8.01 24.36 -31.82
C PRO A 315 -7.07 24.88 -32.91
N ILE A 316 -5.92 24.21 -33.03
CA ILE A 316 -4.87 24.50 -34.02
C ILE A 316 -5.33 24.04 -35.42
N ILE A 317 -6.10 22.95 -35.47
CA ILE A 317 -6.65 22.34 -36.69
C ILE A 317 -8.16 22.18 -36.58
N LYS A 318 -8.87 22.33 -37.68
CA LYS A 318 -10.33 22.17 -37.80
C LYS A 318 -10.67 21.19 -38.92
N LEU A 319 -11.84 20.56 -38.82
CA LEU A 319 -12.29 19.62 -39.83
C LEU A 319 -12.29 20.25 -41.24
N GLY A 320 -11.55 19.64 -42.16
CA GLY A 320 -11.32 20.13 -43.53
C GLY A 320 -9.98 20.83 -43.75
N ASP A 321 -9.21 21.12 -42.70
CA ASP A 321 -7.85 21.66 -42.82
C ASP A 321 -6.86 20.58 -43.31
N THR A 322 -5.86 20.99 -44.10
CA THR A 322 -4.69 20.17 -44.43
C THR A 322 -3.64 20.25 -43.32
N LEU A 323 -3.07 19.12 -42.94
CA LEU A 323 -1.93 19.05 -42.01
C LEU A 323 -0.64 19.30 -42.77
N TYR A 324 -0.02 20.47 -42.54
CA TYR A 324 1.24 20.85 -43.17
C TYR A 324 2.40 20.38 -42.29
N ILE A 325 2.93 19.19 -42.57
CA ILE A 325 3.98 18.55 -41.75
C ILE A 325 5.35 18.91 -42.32
N LYS A 326 6.18 19.59 -41.52
CA LYS A 326 7.58 19.85 -41.86
C LYS A 326 8.48 18.83 -41.18
N LEU A 327 9.26 18.09 -41.97
CA LEU A 327 10.34 17.20 -41.52
C LEU A 327 11.68 17.94 -41.58
N GLY A 328 12.47 17.84 -40.50
CA GLY A 328 13.77 18.50 -40.38
C GLY A 328 14.80 17.62 -39.70
N GLY A 329 16.05 17.72 -40.15
CA GLY A 329 17.21 17.16 -39.46
C GLY A 329 18.09 18.28 -38.91
N ASP A 330 18.65 18.05 -37.72
CA ASP A 330 19.79 18.83 -37.22
C ASP A 330 20.90 17.86 -36.81
N GLY A 331 22.00 17.86 -37.57
CA GLY A 331 23.25 17.16 -37.26
C GLY A 331 24.07 17.80 -36.14
N HIS A 332 23.47 18.63 -35.29
CA HIS A 332 24.14 19.15 -34.10
C HIS A 332 24.65 18.02 -33.22
N ASN A 333 25.94 18.06 -32.87
CA ASN A 333 26.55 17.03 -32.05
C ASN A 333 25.98 17.07 -30.61
N VAL A 334 24.93 16.27 -30.35
CA VAL A 334 24.23 16.19 -29.04
C VAL A 334 25.10 15.56 -27.93
N GLY A 335 26.41 15.46 -28.12
CA GLY A 335 27.36 14.97 -27.13
C GLY A 335 28.81 15.32 -27.44
N ARG A 336 29.62 15.50 -26.39
CA ARG A 336 31.07 15.79 -26.50
C ARG A 336 31.94 14.58 -26.88
N LYS A 337 31.35 13.38 -27.01
CA LYS A 337 32.08 12.10 -27.19
C LYS A 337 31.67 11.32 -28.45
N GLN A 338 30.41 11.39 -28.85
CA GLN A 338 29.86 10.71 -30.01
C GLN A 338 28.87 11.64 -30.69
N ASN A 339 28.97 11.70 -32.02
CA ASN A 339 28.05 12.46 -32.84
C ASN A 339 26.71 11.70 -32.91
N HIS A 340 25.62 12.45 -32.85
CA HIS A 340 24.27 11.92 -32.97
C HIS A 340 23.56 12.78 -34.02
N VAL A 341 22.64 12.18 -34.77
CA VAL A 341 21.76 12.90 -35.69
C VAL A 341 20.33 12.67 -35.23
N MET A 342 19.56 13.75 -35.12
CA MET A 342 18.15 13.72 -34.75
C MET A 342 17.31 14.20 -35.93
N ILE A 343 16.24 13.46 -36.22
CA ILE A 343 15.21 13.87 -37.18
C ILE A 343 13.95 14.20 -36.38
N THR A 344 13.39 15.38 -36.65
CA THR A 344 12.18 15.92 -36.02
C THR A 344 11.12 16.24 -37.07
N PHE A 345 9.89 16.46 -36.60
CA PHE A 345 8.88 17.18 -37.37
C PHE A 345 8.15 18.21 -36.51
N CYS A 346 7.52 19.18 -37.18
CA CYS A 346 6.55 20.10 -36.59
C CYS A 346 5.33 20.27 -37.50
N LEU A 347 4.22 20.74 -36.93
CA LEU A 347 2.99 21.06 -37.66
C LEU A 347 2.99 22.55 -38.01
N LEU A 348 3.15 22.90 -39.29
CA LEU A 348 3.21 24.31 -39.73
C LEU A 348 1.91 25.09 -39.50
N ASN A 349 0.78 24.42 -39.26
CA ASN A 349 -0.47 25.03 -38.80
C ASN A 349 -0.34 25.71 -37.42
N GLU A 350 0.72 25.43 -36.65
CA GLU A 350 1.04 26.12 -35.39
C GLU A 350 1.73 27.50 -35.60
N GLU A 351 1.92 27.94 -36.85
CA GLU A 351 2.50 29.24 -37.21
C GLU A 351 3.86 29.49 -36.51
N ASP A 352 4.05 30.63 -35.83
CA ASP A 352 5.30 30.98 -35.14
C ASP A 352 5.65 30.05 -33.97
N GLU A 353 4.69 29.28 -33.43
CA GLU A 353 4.93 28.37 -32.31
C GLU A 353 5.84 27.20 -32.71
N VAL A 354 5.94 26.85 -34.01
CA VAL A 354 6.86 25.80 -34.49
C VAL A 354 8.33 26.09 -34.24
N LEU A 355 8.68 27.35 -33.95
CA LEU A 355 10.04 27.76 -33.60
C LEU A 355 10.41 27.38 -32.15
N LYS A 356 9.43 27.01 -31.32
CA LYS A 356 9.65 26.60 -29.93
C LYS A 356 10.02 25.12 -29.87
N PRO A 357 11.04 24.73 -29.06
CA PRO A 357 11.44 23.33 -28.93
C PRO A 357 10.34 22.37 -28.47
N SER A 358 9.28 22.86 -27.79
CA SER A 358 8.14 22.04 -27.37
C SER A 358 7.20 21.60 -28.50
N HIS A 359 7.34 22.19 -29.70
CA HIS A 359 6.56 21.87 -30.91
C HIS A 359 7.42 21.16 -31.98
N GLN A 360 8.63 20.72 -31.59
CA GLN A 360 9.56 19.94 -32.42
C GLN A 360 9.58 18.49 -31.92
N PHE A 361 8.89 17.60 -32.62
CA PHE A 361 8.68 16.22 -32.21
C PHE A 361 9.75 15.29 -32.83
N SER A 362 10.59 14.66 -32.01
CA SER A 362 11.62 13.71 -32.46
C SER A 362 11.00 12.40 -32.99
N ILE A 363 11.34 12.04 -34.24
CA ILE A 363 10.93 10.77 -34.88
C ILE A 363 12.07 9.76 -35.03
N CYS A 364 13.31 10.23 -35.13
CA CYS A 364 14.48 9.37 -35.25
C CYS A 364 15.67 9.95 -34.48
N LEU A 365 16.46 9.09 -33.85
CA LEU A 365 17.74 9.42 -33.26
C LEU A 365 18.73 8.30 -33.57
N TYR A 366 19.89 8.63 -34.15
CA TYR A 366 20.91 7.62 -34.42
C TYR A 366 22.33 8.12 -34.14
N ILE A 367 23.23 7.20 -33.81
CA ILE A 367 24.65 7.46 -33.55
C ILE A 367 25.36 7.54 -34.90
N GLY A 368 26.03 8.65 -35.17
CA GLY A 368 26.71 8.85 -36.44
C GLY A 368 26.90 10.32 -36.80
N LYS A 369 27.33 10.56 -38.04
CA LYS A 369 27.41 11.89 -38.64
C LYS A 369 26.28 12.07 -39.63
N GLU A 370 25.88 13.32 -39.84
CA GLU A 370 24.99 13.69 -40.93
C GLU A 370 25.74 13.51 -42.26
N LYS A 371 25.58 12.33 -42.86
CA LYS A 371 26.06 11.99 -44.19
C LYS A 371 24.87 11.61 -45.03
N TYR A 372 24.83 12.10 -46.27
CA TYR A 372 23.75 11.81 -47.21
C TYR A 372 23.47 10.30 -47.39
N GLU A 373 24.51 9.46 -47.49
CA GLU A 373 24.37 8.00 -47.61
C GLU A 373 23.65 7.36 -46.40
N ILE A 374 23.97 7.82 -45.20
CA ILE A 374 23.36 7.34 -43.95
C ILE A 374 21.92 7.85 -43.85
N LEU A 375 21.70 9.14 -44.11
CA LEU A 375 20.36 9.74 -44.16
C LEU A 375 19.45 9.05 -45.20
N ALA A 376 19.99 8.68 -46.36
CA ALA A 376 19.25 7.96 -47.39
C ALA A 376 18.86 6.54 -46.95
N ASN A 377 19.70 5.86 -46.19
CA ASN A 377 19.36 4.56 -45.60
C ASN A 377 18.33 4.70 -44.47
N VAL A 378 18.48 5.66 -43.56
CA VAL A 378 17.49 5.96 -42.51
C VAL A 378 16.16 6.40 -43.12
N GLY A 379 16.19 7.19 -44.20
CA GLY A 379 14.99 7.63 -44.92
C GLY A 379 14.15 6.49 -45.51
N LYS A 380 14.76 5.33 -45.83
CA LYS A 380 14.01 4.14 -46.28
C LYS A 380 13.04 3.61 -45.23
N ILE A 381 13.37 3.75 -43.93
CA ILE A 381 12.51 3.33 -42.81
C ILE A 381 11.17 4.07 -42.87
N PHE A 382 11.19 5.35 -43.21
CA PHE A 382 10.00 6.19 -43.30
C PHE A 382 9.38 6.26 -44.71
N ALA A 383 10.06 5.78 -45.75
CA ALA A 383 9.69 6.03 -47.14
C ALA A 383 8.29 5.50 -47.51
N SER A 384 7.96 4.27 -47.07
CA SER A 384 6.62 3.67 -47.26
C SER A 384 5.54 4.47 -46.52
N GLN A 385 5.77 4.73 -45.23
CA GLN A 385 4.86 5.47 -44.35
C GLN A 385 4.60 6.91 -44.85
N LEU A 386 5.64 7.63 -45.30
CA LEU A 386 5.49 8.98 -45.85
C LEU A 386 4.74 8.98 -47.19
N ALA A 387 4.96 7.96 -48.03
CA ALA A 387 4.19 7.81 -49.27
C ALA A 387 2.72 7.49 -49.00
N GLU A 388 2.43 6.62 -48.04
CA GLU A 388 1.07 6.30 -47.61
C GLU A 388 0.34 7.53 -47.04
N LEU A 389 0.93 8.21 -46.05
CA LEU A 389 0.37 9.42 -45.45
C LEU A 389 0.15 10.54 -46.48
N LYS A 390 1.05 10.69 -47.47
CA LYS A 390 0.92 11.69 -48.53
C LYS A 390 -0.23 11.38 -49.50
N ASN A 391 -0.38 10.11 -49.88
CA ASN A 391 -1.37 9.70 -50.90
C ASN A 391 -2.77 9.53 -50.30
N ASN A 392 -2.84 9.04 -49.05
CA ASN A 392 -4.08 8.63 -48.40
C ASN A 392 -4.51 9.55 -47.26
N GLY A 393 -3.68 10.50 -46.83
CA GLY A 393 -3.93 11.28 -45.60
C GLY A 393 -3.90 10.42 -44.34
N ILE A 394 -4.62 10.85 -43.31
CA ILE A 394 -4.86 10.09 -42.08
C ILE A 394 -6.33 10.23 -41.65
N ILE A 395 -6.91 9.14 -41.14
CA ILE A 395 -8.23 9.14 -40.50
C ILE A 395 -8.00 9.02 -39.01
N ASP A 396 -8.57 9.92 -38.21
CA ASP A 396 -8.41 9.88 -36.75
C ASP A 396 -9.42 8.96 -36.05
N ASN A 397 -9.28 8.83 -34.73
CA ASN A 397 -10.10 7.93 -33.92
C ASN A 397 -11.61 8.26 -33.89
N ASP A 398 -12.01 9.48 -34.25
CA ASP A 398 -13.42 9.87 -34.37
C ASP A 398 -13.97 9.69 -35.80
N GLY A 399 -13.11 9.28 -36.74
CA GLY A 399 -13.43 9.07 -38.16
C GLY A 399 -13.22 10.31 -39.04
N ASP A 400 -12.65 11.39 -38.50
CA ASP A 400 -12.37 12.61 -39.25
C ASP A 400 -11.19 12.40 -40.22
N TYR A 401 -11.34 12.86 -41.47
CA TYR A 401 -10.32 12.75 -42.51
C TYR A 401 -9.42 13.99 -42.57
N TRP A 402 -8.11 13.77 -42.57
CA TRP A 402 -7.09 14.81 -42.57
C TRP A 402 -6.12 14.62 -43.75
N PRO A 403 -6.18 15.49 -44.79
CA PRO A 403 -5.16 15.55 -45.83
C PRO A 403 -3.80 15.94 -45.25
N ILE A 404 -2.70 15.45 -45.83
CA ILE A 404 -1.34 15.75 -45.37
C ILE A 404 -0.48 16.28 -46.52
N GLU A 405 0.21 17.40 -46.28
CA GLU A 405 1.25 17.92 -47.16
C GLU A 405 2.59 17.96 -46.43
N PHE A 406 3.64 17.43 -47.06
CA PHE A 406 4.99 17.34 -46.49
C PHE A 406 5.94 18.41 -47.01
N TYR A 407 6.63 19.07 -46.09
CA TYR A 407 7.75 19.97 -46.34
C TYR A 407 9.02 19.36 -45.75
N PHE A 408 10.15 19.55 -46.43
CA PHE A 408 11.44 19.03 -45.99
C PHE A 408 12.43 20.19 -45.86
N SER A 409 13.05 20.33 -44.68
CA SER A 409 14.21 21.20 -44.49
C SER A 409 15.43 20.34 -44.17
N VAL A 410 16.34 20.24 -45.13
CA VAL A 410 17.68 19.69 -44.93
C VAL A 410 18.63 20.86 -44.68
N SER A 411 19.29 20.87 -43.53
CA SER A 411 20.47 21.70 -43.32
C SER A 411 21.64 21.00 -44.02
N LEU A 412 22.22 21.61 -45.06
CA LEU A 412 23.42 21.13 -45.75
C LEU A 412 24.69 21.72 -45.13
#